data_AF-A0A6I1MIS2-F1
#
_entry.id   AF-A0A6I1MIS2-F1
#
_cell.length_a   1.000
_cell.length_b   1.000
_cell.length_c   1.000
_cell.angle_alpha   90.00
_cell.angle_beta   90.00
_cell.angle_gamma   90.00
#
_symmetry.space_group_name_H-M   'P 1'
#
loop_
_entity.id
_entity.type
_entity.pdbx_description
1 polymer ?
#
loop_
_entity_poly.entity_id
_entity_poly.type
_entity_poly.pdbx_seq_one_letter_code
_entity_poly.pdbx_strand_id
1 'polypeptide(L)'
;MKEGTVILSKKIIEYQKAFNSIIKTLSENSDVLAVSVFGSIITGDIWENSDVDLFVVVDKNINGINDIYGEDNGIPMHMRILSKEEFFNFTKGNIGGSTIHRKFISSKLITSKDNEITEKFIEAKHYSDLNRERWNLVYLGSLLKNINACKKCIYNRKSYSSFMILMDVVEDFSKLYLNINGYLVSKVSSTMVMNLNNKFDQLLRNLLQNVCEENVNKVLLYVEEFLNLNLKRACKILLDYMGDKDIYFSSYEIKNSSLFEGFSIEFEEILLELVEKGILYKELRDYKSISGDKMVNEKVYLIKSH
;
A
#
# COMPACT_ATOMS: atom_id res chain seq x y z
N MET A 1 -12.75 -13.09 31.59
CA MET A 1 -12.87 -13.37 30.14
C MET A 1 -14.30 -13.26 29.60
N LYS A 2 -15.35 -13.77 30.28
CA LYS A 2 -16.73 -13.72 29.75
C LYS A 2 -17.34 -12.31 29.62
N GLU A 3 -17.07 -11.39 30.54
CA GLU A 3 -17.64 -10.02 30.48
C GLU A 3 -17.12 -9.19 29.30
N GLY A 4 -15.82 -9.28 29.00
CA GLY A 4 -15.21 -8.58 27.86
C GLY A 4 -15.79 -9.02 26.50
N THR A 5 -16.08 -10.31 26.34
CA THR A 5 -16.70 -10.84 25.12
C THR A 5 -18.16 -10.38 24.97
N VAL A 6 -18.91 -10.29 26.06
CA VAL A 6 -20.31 -9.80 26.05
C VAL A 6 -20.36 -8.31 25.70
N ILE A 7 -19.48 -7.50 26.27
CA ILE A 7 -19.40 -6.05 25.98
C ILE A 7 -19.05 -5.81 24.50
N LEU A 8 -18.07 -6.55 23.96
CA LEU A 8 -17.69 -6.46 22.54
C LEU A 8 -18.86 -6.83 21.62
N SER A 9 -19.60 -7.89 21.95
CA SER A 9 -20.77 -8.32 21.17
C SER A 9 -21.88 -7.27 21.15
N LYS A 10 -22.12 -6.57 22.26
CA LYS A 10 -23.13 -5.51 22.34
C LYS A 10 -22.74 -4.28 21.50
N LYS A 11 -21.47 -3.87 21.55
CA LYS A 11 -20.95 -2.74 20.77
C LYS A 11 -21.02 -3.01 19.26
N ILE A 12 -20.67 -4.23 18.83
CA ILE A 12 -20.82 -4.62 17.42
C ILE A 12 -22.27 -4.47 16.94
N ILE A 13 -23.24 -4.87 17.78
CA ILE A 13 -24.67 -4.72 17.45
C ILE A 13 -25.07 -3.24 17.34
N GLU A 14 -24.54 -2.36 18.21
CA GLU A 14 -24.79 -0.91 18.15
C GLU A 14 -24.24 -0.31 16.85
N TYR A 15 -23.00 -0.64 16.47
CA TYR A 15 -22.42 -0.23 15.19
C TYR A 15 -23.22 -0.76 13.99
N GLN A 16 -23.67 -2.01 14.02
CA GLN A 16 -24.50 -2.58 12.95
C GLN A 16 -25.85 -1.85 12.83
N LYS A 17 -26.48 -1.48 13.96
CA LYS A 17 -27.72 -0.72 13.95
C LYS A 17 -27.51 0.68 13.37
N ALA A 18 -26.47 1.38 13.81
CA ALA A 18 -26.15 2.71 13.31
C ALA A 18 -25.81 2.68 11.81
N PHE A 19 -25.00 1.71 11.38
CA PHE A 19 -24.70 1.47 9.98
C PHE A 19 -25.96 1.21 9.14
N ASN A 20 -26.84 0.31 9.58
CA ASN A 20 -28.08 0.03 8.85
C ASN A 20 -29.01 1.25 8.79
N SER A 21 -29.07 2.03 9.87
CA SER A 21 -29.84 3.28 9.95
C SER A 21 -29.34 4.30 8.91
N ILE A 22 -28.04 4.62 8.93
CA ILE A 22 -27.48 5.62 8.01
C ILE A 22 -27.54 5.17 6.55
N ILE A 23 -27.29 3.88 6.27
CA ILE A 23 -27.42 3.34 4.91
C ILE A 23 -28.86 3.46 4.42
N LYS A 24 -29.85 3.18 5.27
CA LYS A 24 -31.26 3.36 4.92
C LYS A 24 -31.56 4.82 4.58
N THR A 25 -31.21 5.75 5.47
CA THR A 25 -31.40 7.20 5.26
C THR A 25 -30.77 7.68 3.96
N LEU A 26 -29.52 7.29 3.69
CA LEU A 26 -28.83 7.67 2.46
C LEU A 26 -29.46 7.01 1.22
N SER A 27 -29.86 5.74 1.31
CA SER A 27 -30.49 5.04 0.19
C SER A 27 -31.86 5.59 -0.20
N GLU A 28 -32.62 6.14 0.75
CA GLU A 28 -33.94 6.74 0.51
C GLU A 28 -33.83 8.19 0.03
N ASN A 29 -32.69 8.85 0.23
CA ASN A 29 -32.47 10.24 -0.19
C ASN A 29 -32.37 10.36 -1.72
N SER A 30 -33.18 11.24 -2.33
CA SER A 30 -33.22 11.46 -3.79
C SER A 30 -31.91 11.98 -4.37
N ASP A 31 -31.17 12.76 -3.58
CA ASP A 31 -29.95 13.41 -4.01
C ASP A 31 -28.73 12.48 -3.89
N VAL A 32 -28.86 11.31 -3.26
CA VAL A 32 -27.78 10.33 -3.10
C VAL A 32 -27.86 9.33 -4.23
N LEU A 33 -26.79 9.27 -5.02
CA LEU A 33 -26.63 8.36 -6.15
C LEU A 33 -26.02 7.03 -5.71
N ALA A 34 -24.98 7.06 -4.88
CA ALA A 34 -24.31 5.83 -4.45
C ALA A 34 -23.65 5.99 -3.08
N VAL A 35 -23.52 4.88 -2.37
CA VAL A 35 -22.84 4.81 -1.07
C VAL A 35 -21.91 3.61 -1.08
N SER A 36 -20.65 3.85 -0.71
CA SER A 36 -19.69 2.80 -0.40
C SER A 36 -19.13 3.00 1.01
N VAL A 37 -18.71 1.90 1.63
CA VAL A 37 -18.21 1.90 3.01
C VAL A 37 -16.79 1.33 3.04
N PHE A 38 -15.94 1.89 3.89
CA PHE A 38 -14.55 1.44 4.08
C PHE A 38 -14.19 1.47 5.57
N GLY A 39 -12.92 1.17 5.89
CA GLY A 39 -12.43 1.23 7.26
C GLY A 39 -12.93 0.06 8.12
N SER A 40 -13.05 0.31 9.43
CA SER A 40 -13.14 -0.76 10.44
C SER A 40 -14.33 -1.69 10.30
N ILE A 41 -15.43 -1.21 9.74
CA ILE A 41 -16.62 -2.02 9.50
C ILE A 41 -16.44 -3.05 8.38
N ILE A 42 -15.55 -2.77 7.42
CA ILE A 42 -15.17 -3.71 6.35
C ILE A 42 -14.09 -4.67 6.84
N THR A 43 -13.12 -4.19 7.60
CA THR A 43 -12.00 -5.00 8.10
C THR A 43 -12.35 -5.83 9.33
N GLY A 44 -13.45 -5.52 10.02
CA GLY A 44 -13.93 -6.27 11.19
C GLY A 44 -13.19 -5.94 12.49
N ASP A 45 -12.38 -4.89 12.51
CA ASP A 45 -11.58 -4.41 13.65
C ASP A 45 -12.22 -3.21 14.36
N ILE A 46 -13.54 -3.23 14.50
CA ILE A 46 -14.31 -2.19 15.18
C ILE A 46 -13.91 -2.11 16.65
N TRP A 47 -13.60 -0.90 17.11
CA TRP A 47 -13.40 -0.58 18.53
C TRP A 47 -14.20 0.65 18.91
N GLU A 48 -14.11 1.07 20.17
CA GLU A 48 -15.02 2.07 20.73
C GLU A 48 -14.91 3.48 20.18
N ASN A 49 -13.78 3.82 19.57
CA ASN A 49 -13.58 5.09 18.87
C ASN A 49 -13.48 4.89 17.36
N SER A 50 -14.07 3.82 16.83
CA SER A 50 -14.22 3.65 15.38
C SER A 50 -15.30 4.59 14.86
N ASP A 51 -15.06 5.17 13.70
CA ASP A 51 -16.11 5.83 12.92
C ASP A 51 -16.74 4.82 11.94
N VAL A 52 -17.97 5.06 11.53
CA VAL A 52 -18.51 4.49 10.30
C VAL A 52 -18.08 5.37 9.13
N ASP A 53 -17.12 4.85 8.36
CA ASP A 53 -16.42 5.52 7.27
C ASP A 53 -17.13 5.27 5.91
N LEU A 54 -17.65 6.34 5.28
CA LEU A 54 -18.48 6.27 4.06
C LEU A 54 -17.92 7.16 2.95
N PHE A 55 -18.04 6.72 1.69
CA PHE A 55 -18.05 7.60 0.53
C PHE A 55 -19.49 7.71 0.02
N VAL A 56 -19.95 8.93 -0.23
CA VAL A 56 -21.32 9.22 -0.67
C VAL A 56 -21.25 10.06 -1.94
N VAL A 57 -21.70 9.48 -3.05
CA VAL A 57 -21.82 10.19 -4.33
C VAL A 57 -23.20 10.80 -4.43
N VAL A 58 -23.27 12.11 -4.69
CA VAL A 58 -24.54 12.87 -4.75
C VAL A 58 -24.78 13.47 -6.12
N ASP A 59 -26.06 13.64 -6.47
CA ASP A 59 -26.54 14.34 -7.66
C ASP A 59 -26.59 15.85 -7.43
N LYS A 60 -25.47 16.40 -6.96
CA LYS A 60 -25.28 17.83 -6.74
C LYS A 60 -23.89 18.22 -7.18
N ASN A 61 -23.77 19.41 -7.74
CA ASN A 61 -22.47 20.00 -8.04
C ASN A 61 -21.82 20.43 -6.73
N ILE A 62 -20.78 19.69 -6.38
CA ILE A 62 -19.87 19.95 -5.27
C ILE A 62 -18.47 19.89 -5.86
N ASN A 63 -17.63 20.87 -5.49
CA ASN A 63 -16.23 20.89 -5.89
C ASN A 63 -15.40 20.11 -4.88
N GLY A 64 -14.57 19.19 -5.37
CA GLY A 64 -13.72 18.34 -4.54
C GLY A 64 -14.48 17.37 -3.64
N ILE A 65 -13.80 16.94 -2.57
CA ILE A 65 -14.32 15.98 -1.58
C ILE A 65 -14.58 16.72 -0.27
N ASN A 66 -15.81 16.66 0.22
CA ASN A 66 -16.20 17.25 1.49
C ASN A 66 -16.21 16.17 2.59
N ASP A 67 -15.36 16.31 3.60
CA ASP A 67 -15.42 15.48 4.81
C ASP A 67 -16.50 16.04 5.76
N ILE A 68 -17.54 15.24 6.00
CA ILE A 68 -18.64 15.53 6.92
C ILE A 68 -18.55 14.59 8.11
N TYR A 69 -18.58 15.16 9.31
CA TYR A 69 -18.59 14.42 10.57
C TYR A 69 -19.97 14.50 11.18
N GLY A 70 -20.54 13.36 11.52
CA GLY A 70 -21.87 13.24 12.09
C GLY A 70 -21.94 12.14 13.15
N GLU A 71 -23.15 11.88 13.61
CA GLU A 71 -23.43 10.85 14.60
C GLU A 71 -24.78 10.21 14.28
N ASP A 72 -24.87 8.89 14.40
CA ASP A 72 -26.14 8.16 14.37
C ASP A 72 -26.18 7.16 15.53
N ASN A 73 -27.23 7.24 16.36
CA ASN A 73 -27.38 6.41 17.56
C ASN A 73 -26.16 6.43 18.52
N GLY A 74 -25.50 7.58 18.67
CA GLY A 74 -24.30 7.71 19.51
C GLY A 74 -23.02 7.15 18.88
N ILE A 75 -23.07 6.69 17.63
CA ILE A 75 -21.91 6.18 16.89
C ILE A 75 -21.41 7.26 15.92
N PRO A 76 -20.12 7.63 15.98
CA PRO A 76 -19.52 8.58 15.05
C PRO A 76 -19.60 8.13 13.59
N MET A 77 -19.86 9.08 12.71
CA MET A 77 -19.97 8.89 11.26
C MET A 77 -18.99 9.83 10.56
N HIS A 78 -18.26 9.31 9.59
CA HIS A 78 -17.39 10.11 8.74
C HIS A 78 -17.73 9.86 7.28
N MET A 79 -18.33 10.86 6.64
CA MET A 79 -18.80 10.79 5.26
C MET A 79 -17.93 11.67 4.38
N ARG A 80 -17.33 11.07 3.35
CA ARG A 80 -16.72 11.79 2.24
C ARG A 80 -17.73 11.97 1.12
N ILE A 81 -18.24 13.17 0.98
CA ILE A 81 -19.27 13.51 -0.01
C ILE A 81 -18.60 14.09 -1.25
N LEU A 82 -18.98 13.59 -2.42
CA LEU A 82 -18.49 14.05 -3.71
C LEU A 82 -19.60 14.05 -4.76
N SER A 83 -19.49 14.92 -5.75
CA SER A 83 -20.40 14.92 -6.91
C SER A 83 -20.13 13.72 -7.81
N LYS A 84 -21.07 13.40 -8.72
CA LYS A 84 -20.84 12.40 -9.77
C LYS A 84 -19.59 12.74 -10.59
N GLU A 85 -19.45 14.00 -11.02
CA GLU A 85 -18.28 14.43 -11.80
C GLU A 85 -16.96 14.23 -11.05
N GLU A 86 -16.91 14.65 -9.78
CA GLU A 86 -15.73 14.46 -8.92
C GLU A 86 -15.43 12.98 -8.72
N PHE A 87 -16.44 12.12 -8.61
CA PHE A 87 -16.24 10.67 -8.55
C PHE A 87 -15.58 10.12 -9.82
N PHE A 88 -16.03 10.54 -11.01
CA PHE A 88 -15.39 10.13 -12.27
C PHE A 88 -13.97 10.68 -12.39
N ASN A 89 -13.71 11.92 -11.98
CA ASN A 89 -12.37 12.50 -12.02
C ASN A 89 -11.44 11.84 -10.99
N PHE A 90 -11.94 11.55 -9.78
CA PHE A 90 -11.24 10.81 -8.74
C PHE A 90 -10.89 9.37 -9.17
N THR A 91 -11.66 8.80 -10.09
CA THR A 91 -11.41 7.47 -10.66
C THR A 91 -10.74 7.52 -12.05
N LYS A 92 -10.36 8.70 -12.54
CA LYS A 92 -9.56 8.87 -13.78
C LYS A 92 -8.06 8.93 -13.43
N GLY A 93 -7.23 8.31 -14.28
CA GLY A 93 -5.77 8.45 -14.27
C GLY A 93 -5.00 7.35 -13.54
N ASN A 94 -3.66 7.46 -13.52
CA ASN A 94 -2.79 6.65 -12.65
C ASN A 94 -3.06 7.04 -11.20
N ILE A 95 -4.02 6.35 -10.58
CA ILE A 95 -4.53 6.50 -9.20
C ILE A 95 -3.47 6.14 -8.12
N GLY A 96 -2.25 6.57 -8.35
CA GLY A 96 -1.06 5.87 -7.92
C GLY A 96 -0.36 6.42 -6.70
N GLY A 97 -1.06 6.68 -5.59
CA GLY A 97 -0.31 7.15 -4.41
C GLY A 97 -1.13 7.54 -3.19
N SER A 98 -2.25 8.24 -3.38
CA SER A 98 -2.91 8.90 -2.26
C SER A 98 -3.62 7.90 -1.33
N THR A 99 -3.57 8.20 -0.02
CA THR A 99 -4.24 7.38 1.01
C THR A 99 -5.75 7.26 0.75
N ILE A 100 -6.37 8.28 0.17
CA ILE A 100 -7.80 8.29 -0.10
C ILE A 100 -8.20 7.32 -1.24
N HIS A 101 -7.39 7.20 -2.28
CA HIS A 101 -7.64 6.22 -3.34
C HIS A 101 -7.51 4.78 -2.83
N ARG A 102 -6.56 4.51 -1.92
CA ARG A 102 -6.48 3.19 -1.27
C ARG A 102 -7.74 2.88 -0.44
N LYS A 103 -8.25 3.87 0.30
CA LYS A 103 -9.51 3.73 1.04
C LYS A 103 -10.68 3.44 0.10
N PHE A 104 -10.72 4.08 -1.07
CA PHE A 104 -11.73 3.80 -2.08
C PHE A 104 -11.59 2.41 -2.71
N ILE A 105 -10.40 2.02 -3.14
CA ILE A 105 -10.12 0.68 -3.71
C ILE A 105 -10.40 -0.43 -2.70
N SER A 106 -10.28 -0.18 -1.39
CA SER A 106 -10.67 -1.15 -0.34
C SER A 106 -12.14 -1.07 0.08
N SER A 107 -12.86 -0.03 -0.35
CA SER A 107 -14.27 0.15 0.01
C SER A 107 -15.19 -0.90 -0.63
N LYS A 108 -16.39 -1.08 -0.07
CA LYS A 108 -17.45 -1.92 -0.64
C LYS A 108 -18.60 -1.03 -1.05
N LEU A 109 -19.03 -1.13 -2.31
CA LEU A 109 -20.27 -0.49 -2.77
C LEU A 109 -21.46 -1.16 -2.08
N ILE A 110 -22.27 -0.37 -1.38
CA ILE A 110 -23.43 -0.85 -0.59
C ILE A 110 -24.73 -0.63 -1.36
N THR A 111 -24.90 0.55 -1.94
CA THR A 111 -26.05 0.89 -2.78
C THR A 111 -25.61 1.81 -3.91
N SER A 112 -26.24 1.67 -5.07
CA SER A 112 -26.12 2.60 -6.18
C SER A 112 -27.44 2.65 -6.94
N LYS A 113 -27.88 3.86 -7.27
CA LYS A 113 -29.01 4.15 -8.16
C LYS A 113 -28.55 4.50 -9.58
N ASP A 114 -27.25 4.60 -9.79
CA ASP A 114 -26.62 5.04 -11.04
C ASP A 114 -25.73 3.92 -11.59
N ASN A 115 -26.03 3.47 -12.81
CA ASN A 115 -25.32 2.37 -13.44
C ASN A 115 -23.89 2.75 -13.84
N GLU A 116 -23.66 3.99 -14.28
CA GLU A 116 -22.32 4.44 -14.68
C GLU A 116 -21.38 4.50 -13.47
N ILE A 117 -21.89 4.94 -12.31
CA ILE A 117 -21.13 4.89 -11.05
C ILE A 117 -20.79 3.44 -10.68
N THR A 118 -21.74 2.53 -10.86
CA THR A 118 -21.55 1.10 -10.55
C THR A 118 -20.47 0.48 -11.43
N GLU A 119 -20.55 0.69 -12.74
CA GLU A 119 -19.56 0.21 -13.71
C GLU A 119 -18.17 0.80 -13.42
N LYS A 120 -18.09 2.11 -13.16
CA LYS A 120 -16.81 2.76 -12.87
C LYS A 120 -16.21 2.30 -11.55
N PHE A 121 -17.03 2.00 -10.54
CA PHE A 121 -16.57 1.41 -9.28
C PHE A 121 -15.94 0.02 -9.52
N ILE A 122 -16.56 -0.81 -10.37
CA ILE A 122 -16.04 -2.13 -10.75
C ILE A 122 -14.74 -1.98 -11.55
N GLU A 123 -14.69 -1.06 -12.52
CA GLU A 123 -13.49 -0.77 -13.31
C GLU A 123 -12.30 -0.34 -12.43
N ALA A 124 -12.55 0.53 -11.44
CA ALA A 124 -11.53 0.99 -10.50
C ALA A 124 -10.94 -0.17 -9.65
N LYS A 125 -11.72 -1.23 -9.42
CA LYS A 125 -11.22 -2.47 -8.79
C LYS A 125 -10.33 -3.28 -9.73
N HIS A 126 -10.58 -3.27 -11.03
CA HIS A 126 -9.72 -3.94 -12.03
C HIS A 126 -8.41 -3.18 -12.30
N TYR A 127 -8.44 -1.85 -12.36
CA TYR A 127 -7.23 -1.00 -12.43
C TYR A 127 -6.29 -1.15 -11.21
N SER A 128 -6.73 -1.89 -10.17
CA SER A 128 -5.90 -2.20 -9.02
C SER A 128 -4.69 -3.06 -9.36
N ASP A 129 -4.71 -3.90 -10.40
CA ASP A 129 -3.61 -4.82 -10.70
C ASP A 129 -2.34 -4.09 -11.17
N LEU A 130 -2.45 -3.12 -12.10
CA LEU A 130 -1.31 -2.30 -12.54
C LEU A 130 -0.77 -1.44 -11.38
N ASN A 131 -1.68 -0.84 -10.61
CA ASN A 131 -1.28 -0.06 -9.43
C ASN A 131 -0.65 -0.93 -8.35
N ARG A 132 -1.09 -2.19 -8.21
CA ARG A 132 -0.52 -3.17 -7.29
C ARG A 132 0.93 -3.46 -7.66
N GLU A 133 1.24 -3.65 -8.94
CA GLU A 133 2.63 -3.85 -9.37
C GLU A 133 3.52 -2.62 -9.10
N ARG A 134 3.00 -1.39 -9.26
CA ARG A 134 3.74 -0.18 -8.88
C ARG A 134 3.93 -0.07 -7.36
N TRP A 135 2.92 -0.43 -6.57
CA TRP A 135 3.02 -0.50 -5.12
C TRP A 135 4.03 -1.55 -4.64
N ASN A 136 4.20 -2.67 -5.36
CA ASN A 136 5.27 -3.61 -5.07
C ASN A 136 6.63 -2.90 -5.10
N LEU A 137 6.88 -2.04 -6.09
CA LEU A 137 8.12 -1.28 -6.17
C LEU A 137 8.27 -0.29 -5.01
N VAL A 138 7.19 0.39 -4.60
CA VAL A 138 7.23 1.29 -3.43
C VAL A 138 7.62 0.54 -2.17
N TYR A 139 6.95 -0.57 -1.87
CA TYR A 139 7.23 -1.36 -0.67
C TYR A 139 8.60 -2.04 -0.74
N LEU A 140 8.99 -2.57 -1.90
CA LEU A 140 10.28 -3.19 -2.10
C LEU A 140 11.43 -2.18 -1.93
N GLY A 141 11.33 -0.99 -2.53
CA GLY A 141 12.37 0.03 -2.41
C GLY A 141 12.59 0.47 -0.96
N SER A 142 11.49 0.71 -0.22
CA SER A 142 11.56 1.03 1.21
C SER A 142 12.14 -0.13 2.02
N LEU A 143 11.72 -1.36 1.73
CA LEU A 143 12.22 -2.56 2.38
C LEU A 143 13.73 -2.75 2.20
N LEU A 144 14.24 -2.65 0.97
CA LEU A 144 15.67 -2.79 0.68
C LEU A 144 16.50 -1.72 1.41
N LYS A 145 16.05 -0.48 1.38
CA LYS A 145 16.66 0.64 2.12
C LYS A 145 16.73 0.34 3.63
N ASN A 146 15.63 -0.14 4.21
CA ASN A 146 15.55 -0.46 5.64
C ASN A 146 16.37 -1.70 6.01
N ILE A 147 16.45 -2.71 5.14
CA ILE A 147 17.36 -3.86 5.30
C ILE A 147 18.81 -3.37 5.37
N ASN A 148 19.22 -2.53 4.41
CA ASN A 148 20.58 -1.97 4.36
C ASN A 148 20.90 -1.12 5.61
N ALA A 149 19.95 -0.30 6.06
CA ALA A 149 20.08 0.47 7.30
C ALA A 149 20.17 -0.40 8.55
N CYS A 150 19.38 -1.49 8.62
CA CYS A 150 19.40 -2.45 9.71
C CYS A 150 20.76 -3.17 9.78
N LYS A 151 21.24 -3.73 8.65
CA LYS A 151 22.56 -4.35 8.53
C LYS A 151 23.68 -3.40 8.96
N LYS A 152 23.62 -2.14 8.54
CA LYS A 152 24.59 -1.12 8.95
C LYS A 152 24.57 -0.88 10.47
N CYS A 153 23.41 -0.92 11.12
CA CYS A 153 23.32 -0.78 12.57
C CYS A 153 23.91 -2.00 13.30
N ILE A 154 23.63 -3.21 12.81
CA ILE A 154 24.19 -4.46 13.33
C ILE A 154 25.72 -4.43 13.22
N TYR A 155 26.26 -4.11 12.04
CA TYR A 155 27.70 -4.00 11.81
C TYR A 155 28.38 -3.02 12.78
N ASN A 156 27.72 -1.90 13.06
CA ASN A 156 28.22 -0.88 14.00
C ASN A 156 27.83 -1.14 15.46
N ARG A 157 27.32 -2.34 15.79
CA ARG A 157 26.92 -2.78 17.14
C ARG A 157 25.90 -1.85 17.83
N LYS A 158 25.00 -1.24 17.05
CA LYS A 158 23.93 -0.35 17.53
C LYS A 158 22.64 -1.14 17.78
N SER A 159 22.64 -2.00 18.79
CA SER A 159 21.57 -2.98 19.07
C SER A 159 20.16 -2.39 19.16
N TYR A 160 19.98 -1.29 19.90
CA TYR A 160 18.69 -0.61 20.02
C TYR A 160 18.20 -0.07 18.66
N SER A 161 19.08 0.61 17.92
CA SER A 161 18.75 1.14 16.59
C SER A 161 18.49 0.03 15.58
N SER A 162 19.22 -1.09 15.63
CA SER A 162 18.96 -2.22 14.73
C SER A 162 17.58 -2.83 14.98
N PHE A 163 17.13 -2.92 16.24
CA PHE A 163 15.78 -3.39 16.54
C PHE A 163 14.71 -2.43 16.03
N MET A 164 14.87 -1.12 16.26
CA MET A 164 13.91 -0.12 15.78
C MET A 164 13.77 -0.16 14.25
N ILE A 165 14.90 -0.18 13.52
CA ILE A 165 14.89 -0.27 12.06
C ILE A 165 14.37 -1.63 11.58
N LEU A 166 14.61 -2.71 12.33
CA LEU A 166 14.02 -4.01 11.99
C LEU A 166 12.49 -3.97 12.03
N MET A 167 11.88 -3.19 12.92
CA MET A 167 10.42 -3.03 12.93
C MET A 167 9.92 -2.32 11.66
N ASP A 168 10.69 -1.39 11.10
CA ASP A 168 10.40 -0.79 9.79
C ASP A 168 10.54 -1.83 8.66
N VAL A 169 11.58 -2.68 8.71
CA VAL A 169 11.74 -3.82 7.79
C VAL A 169 10.54 -4.76 7.85
N VAL A 170 10.07 -5.10 9.06
CA VAL A 170 8.90 -5.97 9.28
C VAL A 170 7.64 -5.38 8.67
N GLU A 171 7.43 -4.08 8.85
CA GLU A 171 6.26 -3.39 8.30
C GLU A 171 6.29 -3.34 6.77
N ASP A 172 7.41 -2.94 6.17
CA ASP A 172 7.56 -2.87 4.70
C ASP A 172 7.53 -4.26 4.04
N PHE A 173 8.15 -5.27 4.68
CA PHE A 173 8.03 -6.66 4.28
C PHE A 173 6.57 -7.11 4.27
N SER A 174 5.82 -6.77 5.32
CA SER A 174 4.43 -7.21 5.44
C SER A 174 3.54 -6.58 4.37
N LYS A 175 3.73 -5.29 4.09
CA LYS A 175 3.04 -4.61 2.98
C LYS A 175 3.36 -5.26 1.64
N LEU A 176 4.65 -5.53 1.36
CA LEU A 176 5.08 -6.20 0.13
C LEU A 176 4.50 -7.62 0.02
N TYR A 177 4.56 -8.40 1.09
CA TYR A 177 4.04 -9.77 1.16
C TYR A 177 2.54 -9.80 0.83
N LEU A 178 1.75 -8.95 1.49
CA LEU A 178 0.31 -8.88 1.25
C LEU A 178 0.01 -8.46 -0.19
N ASN A 179 0.65 -7.38 -0.65
CA ASN A 179 0.39 -6.80 -1.96
C ASN A 179 0.79 -7.74 -3.10
N ILE A 180 1.95 -8.40 -3.03
CA ILE A 180 2.38 -9.39 -4.04
C ILE A 180 1.38 -10.56 -4.11
N ASN A 181 0.85 -11.00 -2.97
CA ASN A 181 -0.10 -12.12 -2.89
C ASN A 181 -1.57 -11.71 -3.13
N GLY A 182 -1.83 -10.46 -3.53
CA GLY A 182 -3.17 -9.99 -3.89
C GLY A 182 -4.07 -9.63 -2.70
N TYR A 183 -3.52 -9.58 -1.49
CA TYR A 183 -4.23 -9.09 -0.31
C TYR A 183 -4.23 -7.56 -0.27
N LEU A 184 -5.26 -6.99 0.34
CA LEU A 184 -5.31 -5.55 0.63
C LEU A 184 -4.32 -5.23 1.75
N VAL A 185 -3.48 -4.22 1.52
CA VAL A 185 -2.55 -3.69 2.53
C VAL A 185 -3.33 -2.87 3.56
N SER A 186 -3.30 -3.29 4.82
CA SER A 186 -3.99 -2.64 5.94
C SER A 186 -3.02 -1.86 6.83
N LYS A 187 -3.55 -1.09 7.79
CA LYS A 187 -2.72 -0.39 8.80
C LYS A 187 -1.97 -1.36 9.74
N VAL A 188 -2.42 -2.60 9.86
CA VAL A 188 -1.85 -3.64 10.73
C VAL A 188 -1.31 -4.80 9.88
N SER A 189 -0.50 -4.45 8.87
CA SER A 189 -0.02 -5.40 7.86
C SER A 189 0.76 -6.56 8.49
N SER A 190 1.64 -6.28 9.46
CA SER A 190 2.42 -7.31 10.16
C SER A 190 1.57 -8.38 10.84
N THR A 191 0.50 -7.99 11.54
CA THR A 191 -0.41 -8.94 12.21
C THR A 191 -1.13 -9.83 11.20
N MET A 192 -1.55 -9.26 10.07
CA MET A 192 -2.19 -10.04 9.01
C MET A 192 -1.22 -11.08 8.42
N VAL A 193 0.03 -10.72 8.20
CA VAL A 193 1.05 -11.67 7.71
C VAL A 193 1.36 -12.74 8.75
N MET A 194 1.44 -12.39 10.04
CA MET A 194 1.60 -13.39 11.12
C MET A 194 0.49 -14.44 11.10
N ASN A 195 -0.77 -14.03 10.88
CA ASN A 195 -1.91 -14.96 10.77
C ASN A 195 -1.85 -15.83 9.51
N LEU A 196 -1.26 -15.33 8.42
CA LEU A 196 -1.12 -16.04 7.15
C LEU A 196 0.13 -16.94 7.10
N ASN A 197 1.10 -16.72 7.99
CA ASN A 197 2.43 -17.28 7.89
C ASN A 197 3.02 -17.64 9.26
N ASN A 198 2.84 -18.91 9.63
CA ASN A 198 3.28 -19.45 10.92
C ASN A 198 4.79 -19.28 11.19
N LYS A 199 5.65 -19.40 10.16
CA LYS A 199 7.11 -19.23 10.34
C LYS A 199 7.43 -17.79 10.71
N PHE A 200 6.81 -16.83 10.02
CA PHE A 200 6.99 -15.42 10.32
C PHE A 200 6.44 -15.04 11.71
N ASP A 201 5.26 -15.55 12.08
CA ASP A 201 4.69 -15.38 13.42
C ASP A 201 5.63 -15.85 14.52
N GLN A 202 6.16 -17.07 14.39
CA GLN A 202 7.11 -17.62 15.37
C GLN A 202 8.38 -16.76 15.49
N LEU A 203 8.95 -16.31 14.38
CA LEU A 203 10.13 -15.45 14.38
C LEU A 203 9.88 -14.12 15.10
N LEU A 204 8.76 -13.45 14.82
CA LEU A 204 8.40 -12.20 15.47
C LEU A 204 8.09 -12.38 16.95
N ARG A 205 7.37 -13.43 17.33
CA ARG A 205 7.12 -13.73 18.76
C ARG A 205 8.42 -13.96 19.51
N ASN A 206 9.36 -14.71 18.94
CA ASN A 206 10.67 -14.93 19.54
C ASN A 206 11.49 -13.64 19.67
N LEU A 207 11.46 -12.79 18.64
CA LEU A 207 12.09 -11.46 18.68
C LEU A 207 11.52 -10.60 19.81
N LEU A 208 10.18 -10.55 19.95
CA LEU A 208 9.51 -9.73 20.96
C LEU A 208 9.69 -10.29 22.39
N GLN A 209 9.84 -11.61 22.54
CA GLN A 209 10.15 -12.23 23.83
C GLN A 209 11.60 -11.95 24.27
N ASN A 210 12.53 -11.90 23.32
CA ASN A 210 13.94 -11.62 23.60
C ASN A 210 14.57 -10.83 22.45
N VAL A 211 14.72 -9.52 22.65
CA VAL A 211 15.33 -8.63 21.67
C VAL A 211 16.85 -8.76 21.75
N CYS A 212 17.42 -9.58 20.87
CA CYS A 212 18.86 -9.77 20.72
C CYS A 212 19.29 -9.80 19.25
N GLU A 213 20.58 -9.60 19.00
CA GLU A 213 21.15 -9.56 17.64
C GLU A 213 20.87 -10.86 16.86
N GLU A 214 20.89 -12.02 17.52
CA GLU A 214 20.56 -13.31 16.91
C GLU A 214 19.12 -13.33 16.37
N ASN A 215 18.14 -12.91 17.17
CA ASN A 215 16.74 -12.88 16.75
C ASN A 215 16.48 -11.81 15.68
N VAL A 216 17.18 -10.67 15.75
CA VAL A 216 17.17 -9.65 14.70
C VAL A 216 17.65 -10.25 13.37
N ASN A 217 18.80 -10.92 13.38
CA ASN A 217 19.37 -11.56 12.19
C ASN A 217 18.47 -12.67 11.64
N LYS A 218 17.79 -13.46 12.48
CA LYS A 218 16.85 -14.50 12.02
C LYS A 218 15.67 -13.92 11.25
N VAL A 219 15.07 -12.82 11.74
CA VAL A 219 13.98 -12.13 11.03
C VAL A 219 14.50 -11.54 9.73
N LEU A 220 15.67 -10.87 9.76
CA LEU A 220 16.26 -10.26 8.58
C LEU A 220 16.55 -11.30 7.48
N LEU A 221 17.20 -12.41 7.85
CA LEU A 221 17.49 -13.51 6.93
C LEU A 221 16.20 -14.08 6.31
N TYR A 222 15.14 -14.25 7.11
CA TYR A 222 13.86 -14.72 6.60
C TYR A 222 13.26 -13.79 5.53
N VAL A 223 13.34 -12.48 5.77
CA VAL A 223 12.88 -11.46 4.80
C VAL A 223 13.71 -11.51 3.52
N GLU A 224 15.03 -11.64 3.63
CA GLU A 224 15.93 -11.74 2.48
C GLU A 224 15.71 -13.02 1.66
N GLU A 225 15.48 -14.16 2.33
CA GLU A 225 15.09 -15.42 1.67
C GLU A 225 13.80 -15.25 0.87
N PHE A 226 12.79 -14.59 1.44
CA PHE A 226 11.55 -14.28 0.73
C PHE A 226 11.80 -13.40 -0.49
N LEU A 227 12.63 -12.36 -0.35
CA LEU A 227 12.97 -11.46 -1.46
C LEU A 227 13.68 -12.21 -2.58
N ASN A 228 14.65 -13.06 -2.28
CA ASN A 228 15.36 -13.86 -3.28
C ASN A 228 14.40 -14.68 -4.16
N LEU A 229 13.33 -15.23 -3.56
CA LEU A 229 12.33 -16.02 -4.26
C LEU A 229 11.33 -15.17 -5.05
N ASN A 230 11.07 -13.94 -4.62
CA ASN A 230 9.97 -13.12 -5.14
C ASN A 230 10.41 -11.84 -5.87
N LEU A 231 11.72 -11.55 -5.95
CA LEU A 231 12.23 -10.29 -6.50
C LEU A 231 11.74 -10.02 -7.92
N LYS A 232 11.81 -11.01 -8.82
CA LYS A 232 11.31 -10.86 -10.20
C LYS A 232 9.81 -10.55 -10.25
N ARG A 233 9.02 -11.19 -9.38
CA ARG A 233 7.57 -10.95 -9.27
C ARG A 233 7.27 -9.56 -8.72
N ALA A 234 8.02 -9.13 -7.70
CA ALA A 234 7.92 -7.79 -7.13
C ALA A 234 8.26 -6.70 -8.16
N CYS A 235 9.26 -6.97 -9.00
CA CYS A 235 9.77 -6.03 -10.02
C CYS A 235 9.12 -6.18 -11.40
N LYS A 236 8.07 -6.98 -11.57
CA LYS A 236 7.53 -7.34 -12.88
C LYS A 236 7.34 -6.13 -13.80
N ILE A 237 6.58 -5.13 -13.37
CA ILE A 237 6.31 -3.92 -14.14
C ILE A 237 7.57 -3.13 -14.53
N LEU A 238 8.59 -3.12 -13.68
CA LEU A 238 9.87 -2.46 -13.98
C LEU A 238 10.65 -3.26 -15.04
N LEU A 239 10.67 -4.59 -14.90
CA LEU A 239 11.37 -5.47 -15.83
C LEU A 239 10.71 -5.45 -17.21
N ASP A 240 9.37 -5.48 -17.27
CA ASP A 240 8.61 -5.35 -18.51
C ASP A 240 8.91 -3.98 -19.18
N TYR A 241 8.84 -2.89 -18.41
CA TYR A 241 9.15 -1.53 -18.90
C TYR A 241 10.56 -1.41 -19.51
N MET A 242 11.56 -2.03 -18.89
CA MET A 242 12.95 -2.01 -19.38
C MET A 242 13.14 -2.96 -20.56
N GLY A 243 12.48 -4.13 -20.55
CA GLY A 243 12.59 -5.15 -21.58
C GLY A 243 12.07 -4.73 -22.95
N ASP A 244 11.06 -3.87 -22.98
CA ASP A 244 10.47 -3.40 -24.24
C ASP A 244 11.38 -2.46 -25.04
N LYS A 245 12.47 -1.94 -24.43
CA LYS A 245 13.19 -0.79 -24.96
C LYS A 245 14.64 -1.06 -25.37
N ASP A 246 15.24 -2.19 -24.98
CA ASP A 246 16.63 -2.59 -25.27
C ASP A 246 17.67 -1.45 -25.17
N ILE A 247 17.52 -0.59 -24.16
CA ILE A 247 18.42 0.54 -23.89
C ILE A 247 18.76 0.62 -22.41
N TYR A 248 19.87 1.28 -22.13
CA TYR A 248 20.30 1.61 -20.78
C TYR A 248 19.44 2.73 -20.17
N PHE A 249 19.01 2.54 -18.93
CA PHE A 249 18.27 3.53 -18.15
C PHE A 249 19.01 3.93 -16.88
N SER A 250 19.05 5.21 -16.55
CA SER A 250 19.35 5.67 -15.19
C SER A 250 18.12 5.56 -14.28
N SER A 251 18.33 5.54 -12.96
CA SER A 251 17.24 5.59 -11.99
C SER A 251 16.40 6.87 -12.12
N TYR A 252 17.02 7.98 -12.55
CA TYR A 252 16.33 9.24 -12.83
C TYR A 252 15.42 9.15 -14.06
N GLU A 253 15.87 8.54 -15.15
CA GLU A 253 15.05 8.36 -16.37
C GLU A 253 13.82 7.49 -16.11
N ILE A 254 13.99 6.39 -15.35
CA ILE A 254 12.87 5.51 -14.96
C ILE A 254 11.86 6.28 -14.11
N LYS A 255 12.35 6.99 -13.08
CA LYS A 255 11.52 7.76 -12.15
C LYS A 255 10.64 8.82 -12.85
N ASN A 256 11.16 9.44 -13.91
CA ASN A 256 10.44 10.48 -14.66
C ASN A 256 9.58 9.94 -15.81
N SER A 257 9.46 8.61 -15.96
CA SER A 257 8.51 8.06 -16.92
C SER A 257 7.07 8.17 -16.41
N SER A 258 6.13 8.40 -17.32
CA SER A 258 4.70 8.48 -17.01
C SER A 258 4.13 7.19 -16.37
N LEU A 259 4.83 6.06 -16.53
CA LEU A 259 4.43 4.78 -15.96
C LEU A 259 4.51 4.79 -14.43
N PHE A 260 5.43 5.55 -13.83
CA PHE A 260 5.70 5.56 -12.38
C PHE A 260 5.34 6.87 -11.69
N GLU A 261 4.70 7.80 -12.42
CA GLU A 261 4.25 9.07 -11.89
C GLU A 261 3.29 8.88 -10.70
N GLY A 262 3.48 9.68 -9.64
CA GLY A 262 2.70 9.64 -8.40
C GLY A 262 3.19 8.65 -7.34
N PHE A 263 4.10 7.73 -7.70
CA PHE A 263 4.64 6.74 -6.77
C PHE A 263 6.02 7.15 -6.23
N SER A 264 6.18 7.11 -4.91
CA SER A 264 7.48 7.33 -4.26
C SER A 264 8.27 6.01 -4.23
N ILE A 265 9.07 5.77 -5.27
CA ILE A 265 9.84 4.53 -5.45
C ILE A 265 11.34 4.82 -5.31
N GLU A 266 12.01 4.03 -4.46
CA GLU A 266 13.47 4.06 -4.28
C GLU A 266 14.16 3.22 -5.38
N PHE A 267 14.11 3.69 -6.63
CA PHE A 267 14.57 2.93 -7.81
C PHE A 267 16.04 2.48 -7.71
N GLU A 268 16.93 3.32 -7.18
CA GLU A 268 18.36 2.97 -7.10
C GLU A 268 18.59 1.74 -6.22
N GLU A 269 17.90 1.60 -5.08
CA GLU A 269 18.00 0.42 -4.22
C GLU A 269 17.54 -0.86 -4.95
N ILE A 270 16.42 -0.76 -5.68
CA ILE A 270 15.86 -1.88 -6.45
C ILE A 270 16.79 -2.30 -7.59
N LEU A 271 17.31 -1.33 -8.35
CA LEU A 271 18.20 -1.59 -9.49
C LEU A 271 19.51 -2.24 -9.05
N LEU A 272 20.08 -1.78 -7.92
CA LEU A 272 21.28 -2.39 -7.35
C LEU A 272 21.02 -3.84 -6.89
N GLU A 273 19.91 -4.11 -6.20
CA GLU A 273 19.54 -5.47 -5.80
C GLU A 273 19.37 -6.39 -7.02
N LEU A 274 18.72 -5.91 -8.09
CA LEU A 274 18.56 -6.67 -9.32
C LEU A 274 19.89 -6.96 -10.03
N VAL A 275 20.87 -6.04 -9.96
CA VAL A 275 22.24 -6.28 -10.44
C VAL A 275 22.94 -7.34 -9.60
N GLU A 276 22.81 -7.29 -8.28
CA GLU A 276 23.40 -8.29 -7.38
C GLU A 276 22.85 -9.70 -7.63
N LYS A 277 21.57 -9.81 -8.03
CA LYS A 277 20.98 -11.09 -8.47
C LYS A 277 21.26 -11.47 -9.93
N GLY A 278 22.05 -10.67 -10.65
CA GLY A 278 22.40 -10.91 -12.04
C GLY A 278 21.22 -10.80 -13.01
N ILE A 279 20.17 -10.07 -12.64
CA ILE A 279 18.97 -9.82 -13.48
C ILE A 279 19.20 -8.63 -14.41
N LEU A 280 19.94 -7.61 -13.93
CA LEU A 280 20.31 -6.44 -14.72
C LEU A 280 21.83 -6.36 -14.88
N TYR A 281 22.27 -5.73 -15.97
CA TYR A 281 23.62 -5.23 -16.12
C TYR A 281 23.69 -3.77 -15.67
N LYS A 282 24.81 -3.40 -15.05
CA LYS A 282 25.12 -2.02 -14.67
C LYS A 282 26.32 -1.55 -15.47
N GLU A 283 26.18 -0.41 -16.12
CA GLU A 283 27.27 0.33 -16.76
C GLU A 283 27.35 1.76 -16.22
N LEU A 284 28.37 2.48 -16.69
CA LEU A 284 28.57 3.89 -16.41
C LEU A 284 28.48 4.69 -17.70
N ARG A 285 27.72 5.79 -17.66
CA ARG A 285 27.60 6.75 -18.76
C ARG A 285 28.07 8.12 -18.30
N ASP A 286 28.69 8.89 -19.19
CA ASP A 286 29.08 10.27 -18.91
C ASP A 286 27.82 11.13 -18.72
N TYR A 287 27.64 11.70 -17.52
CA TYR A 287 26.68 12.77 -17.27
C TYR A 287 27.36 14.12 -17.52
N LYS A 288 26.82 14.91 -18.45
CA LYS A 288 27.40 16.17 -18.90
C LYS A 288 26.57 17.36 -18.44
N SER A 289 27.23 18.48 -18.19
CA SER A 289 26.59 19.77 -17.93
C SER A 289 25.88 20.31 -19.17
N ILE A 290 25.14 21.40 -19.01
CA ILE A 290 24.54 22.15 -20.13
C ILE A 290 25.62 22.65 -21.12
N SER A 291 26.84 22.96 -20.63
CA SER A 291 27.98 23.34 -21.47
C SER A 291 28.63 22.17 -22.21
N GLY A 292 28.23 20.92 -21.94
CA GLY A 292 28.78 19.71 -22.54
C GLY A 292 29.98 19.11 -21.80
N ASP A 293 30.40 19.73 -20.70
CA ASP A 293 31.51 19.25 -19.86
C ASP A 293 31.07 18.06 -19.01
N LYS A 294 31.92 17.05 -18.92
CA LYS A 294 31.66 15.89 -18.05
C LYS A 294 31.63 16.32 -16.58
N MET A 295 30.54 15.99 -15.88
CA MET A 295 30.40 16.24 -14.45
C MET A 295 30.68 14.98 -13.62
N VAL A 296 30.04 13.86 -13.97
CA VAL A 296 30.16 12.59 -13.24
C VAL A 296 29.86 11.41 -14.16
N ASN A 297 30.22 10.20 -13.74
CA ASN A 297 29.71 8.98 -14.35
C ASN A 297 28.41 8.59 -13.64
N GLU A 298 27.29 8.65 -14.34
CA GLU A 298 26.02 8.13 -13.82
C GLU A 298 25.93 6.62 -14.02
N LYS A 299 25.27 5.94 -13.09
CA LYS A 299 24.96 4.51 -13.24
C LYS A 299 23.76 4.35 -14.15
N VAL A 300 23.87 3.43 -15.09
CA VAL A 300 22.79 3.06 -16.00
C VAL A 300 22.63 1.55 -16.05
N TYR A 301 21.42 1.09 -16.32
CA TYR A 301 21.02 -0.31 -16.14
C TYR A 301 20.30 -0.83 -17.40
N LEU A 302 20.59 -2.06 -17.77
CA LEU A 302 19.96 -2.76 -18.90
C LEU A 302 19.48 -4.14 -18.44
N ILE A 303 18.35 -4.60 -18.98
CA ILE A 303 17.87 -5.96 -18.71
C ILE A 303 18.82 -6.99 -19.33
N LYS A 304 19.14 -8.05 -18.59
CA LYS A 304 19.90 -9.16 -19.16
C LYS A 304 18.98 -9.97 -20.07
N SER A 305 19.18 -9.86 -21.39
CA SER A 305 18.51 -10.73 -22.36
C SER A 305 18.83 -12.19 -22.03
N HIS A 306 17.79 -13.03 -21.96
CA HIS A 306 17.92 -14.47 -21.77
C HIS A 306 18.38 -15.15 -23.07
#